data_AF-A0A9X2L704-F1
#
_entry.id   AF-A0A9X2L704-F1
#
_cell.length_a   1.000
_cell.length_b   1.000
_cell.length_c   1.000
_cell.angle_alpha   90.00
_cell.angle_beta   90.00
_cell.angle_gamma   90.00
#
_symmetry.space_group_name_H-M   'P 1'
#
loop_
_entity.id
_entity.type
_entity.pdbx_description
1 polymer ?
#
loop_
_entity_poly.entity_id
_entity_poly.type
_entity_poly.pdbx_seq_one_letter_code
_entity_poly.pdbx_strand_id
1 'polypeptide(L)'
;MSGLFEIISHEYRKYVFTRGFIAFLFLIPLGMAVGLGVAFLQEATETAKTFVIIDRTGDYQETIAEAVETDRQERVLRRWDDFVTGLATAGIVDADALGYPFRPEADSGAPGMPDAEAIAASMTSSVGPSARREAFFEAGGLEEGRRRLSELASADLPKIEEPKLRYRVVELDLGLGADAGAEEIGTAYAPYMRGDEDLPDGGRLTGVVLIPQGFGDDPEISAVYLTDNLNDTGIAGFVRGAVSENLRTRAFLEAGVSEAEVVRITGLSASVRTVKAGTQEGDEAQNQRDQIERFLPFGLAYVLFFGAFSVGSMLLTNTIEEKSNKIVEMLLSSVSAGQLMIGKLIALALVGLTPMVFFAAVGIAILSVFGAGDEFFGLVLDVVTGSPLVPFFFLYFVLGYLLIGAVYLGIGAMCETIQDAQNLSTPLTFLVLLPTFAFVGIIVDDPNGVIARVLTFIPLYSHVTMMLRLSANPPVWEIIAGTAILAGSALLLIGFMGRIYRAGILQSGGKATFKGMLDAARTSRENAAR
;
A
#
# COMPACT_ATOMS: atom_id res chain seq x y z
N MET A 1 -42.32 14.29 15.05
CA MET A 1 -41.30 13.54 14.28
C MET A 1 -41.14 14.07 12.85
N SER A 2 -42.18 14.63 12.20
CA SER A 2 -42.09 15.17 10.83
C SER A 2 -40.97 16.21 10.64
N GLY A 3 -40.88 17.22 11.52
CA GLY A 3 -39.89 18.29 11.38
C GLY A 3 -38.41 17.83 11.49
N LEU A 4 -38.10 16.82 12.30
CA LEU A 4 -36.72 16.32 12.40
C LEU A 4 -36.31 15.60 11.11
N PHE A 5 -37.20 14.79 10.55
CA PHE A 5 -36.95 14.09 9.29
C PHE A 5 -36.80 15.06 8.11
N GLU A 6 -37.63 16.11 8.07
CA GLU A 6 -37.52 17.17 7.05
C GLU A 6 -36.17 17.88 7.10
N ILE A 7 -35.68 18.22 8.30
CA ILE A 7 -34.34 18.80 8.47
C ILE A 7 -33.28 17.82 7.96
N ILE A 8 -33.31 16.56 8.40
CA ILE A 8 -32.32 15.56 8.00
C ILE A 8 -32.27 15.40 6.48
N SER A 9 -33.45 15.24 5.86
CA SER A 9 -33.56 15.07 4.40
C SER A 9 -33.10 16.32 3.65
N HIS A 10 -33.45 17.52 4.15
CA HIS A 10 -33.03 18.78 3.54
C HIS A 10 -31.50 18.92 3.56
N GLU A 11 -30.90 18.77 4.74
CA GLU A 11 -29.45 18.87 4.95
C GLU A 11 -28.70 17.80 4.15
N TYR A 12 -29.18 16.56 4.12
CA TYR A 12 -28.55 15.50 3.32
C TYR A 12 -28.56 15.82 1.82
N ARG A 13 -29.72 16.24 1.29
CA ARG A 13 -29.89 16.54 -0.14
C ARG A 13 -29.03 17.71 -0.60
N LYS A 14 -28.86 18.71 0.27
CA LYS A 14 -28.02 19.89 0.04
C LYS A 14 -26.58 19.52 -0.35
N TYR A 15 -26.08 18.37 0.09
CA TYR A 15 -24.72 17.93 -0.19
C TYR A 15 -24.63 16.81 -1.23
N VAL A 16 -25.40 15.73 -1.04
CA VAL A 16 -25.21 14.50 -1.81
C VAL A 16 -25.63 14.62 -3.28
N PHE A 17 -26.66 15.41 -3.58
CA PHE A 17 -27.16 15.56 -4.95
C PHE A 17 -26.50 16.71 -5.73
N THR A 18 -25.41 17.28 -5.20
CA THR A 18 -24.64 18.30 -5.92
C THR A 18 -23.80 17.64 -7.02
N ARG A 19 -23.62 18.33 -8.16
CA ARG A 19 -22.77 17.84 -9.25
C ARG A 19 -21.34 17.56 -8.79
N GLY A 20 -20.80 18.39 -7.91
CA GLY A 20 -19.46 18.21 -7.34
C GLY A 20 -19.34 16.95 -6.49
N PHE A 21 -20.34 16.67 -5.64
CA PHE A 21 -20.34 15.45 -4.82
C PHE A 21 -20.47 14.19 -5.67
N ILE A 22 -21.37 14.19 -6.67
CA ILE A 22 -21.51 13.06 -7.59
C ILE A 22 -20.21 12.83 -8.37
N ALA A 23 -19.57 13.90 -8.87
CA ALA A 23 -18.28 13.78 -9.54
C ALA A 23 -17.20 13.19 -8.61
N PHE A 24 -17.12 13.66 -7.36
CA PHE A 24 -16.22 13.11 -6.34
C PHE A 24 -16.46 11.61 -6.09
N LEU A 25 -17.73 11.19 -6.06
CA LEU A 25 -18.12 9.80 -5.85
C LEU A 25 -17.56 8.87 -6.94
N PHE A 26 -17.45 9.32 -8.19
CA PHE A 26 -16.88 8.50 -9.27
C PHE A 26 -15.38 8.69 -9.47
N LEU A 27 -14.80 9.79 -8.96
CA LEU A 27 -13.38 10.10 -9.17
C LEU A 27 -12.46 9.05 -8.54
N ILE A 28 -12.72 8.61 -7.31
CA ILE A 28 -11.88 7.63 -6.61
C ILE A 28 -11.93 6.27 -7.31
N PRO A 29 -13.11 5.67 -7.60
CA PRO A 29 -13.16 4.42 -8.34
C PRO A 29 -12.60 4.50 -9.75
N LEU A 30 -12.80 5.63 -10.46
CA LEU A 30 -12.19 5.84 -11.76
C LEU A 30 -10.66 5.88 -11.64
N GLY A 31 -10.12 6.58 -10.65
CA GLY A 31 -8.68 6.59 -10.36
C GLY A 31 -8.13 5.21 -10.04
N MET A 32 -8.86 4.39 -9.28
CA MET A 32 -8.51 3.01 -9.00
C MET A 32 -8.52 2.15 -10.27
N ALA A 33 -9.56 2.26 -11.10
CA ALA A 33 -9.65 1.54 -12.37
C ALA A 33 -8.55 1.96 -13.36
N VAL A 34 -8.23 3.24 -13.45
CA VAL A 34 -7.12 3.76 -14.26
C VAL A 34 -5.78 3.27 -13.70
N GLY A 35 -5.57 3.32 -12.39
CA GLY A 35 -4.34 2.83 -11.75
C GLY A 35 -4.09 1.35 -12.03
N LEU A 36 -5.13 0.52 -11.91
CA LEU A 36 -5.08 -0.89 -12.31
C LEU A 36 -4.75 -1.03 -13.80
N GLY A 37 -5.43 -0.27 -14.67
CA GLY A 37 -5.14 -0.27 -16.10
C GLY A 37 -3.70 0.16 -16.43
N VAL A 38 -3.15 1.13 -15.71
CA VAL A 38 -1.75 1.58 -15.87
C VAL A 38 -0.77 0.49 -15.43
N ALA A 39 -1.04 -0.25 -14.36
CA ALA A 39 -0.18 -1.36 -13.95
C ALA A 39 -0.09 -2.43 -15.05
N PHE A 40 -1.23 -2.83 -15.63
CA PHE A 40 -1.26 -3.75 -16.78
C PHE A 40 -0.54 -3.19 -18.01
N LEU A 41 -0.69 -1.89 -18.29
CA LEU A 41 0.01 -1.24 -19.39
C LEU A 41 1.52 -1.16 -19.16
N GLN A 42 1.98 -0.94 -17.93
CA GLN A 42 3.39 -0.91 -17.58
C GLN A 42 4.05 -2.27 -17.84
N GLU A 43 3.43 -3.34 -17.37
CA GLU A 43 3.91 -4.71 -17.65
C GLU A 43 3.95 -5.01 -19.16
N ALA A 44 2.93 -4.58 -19.91
CA ALA A 44 2.90 -4.77 -21.36
C ALA A 44 3.98 -3.96 -22.11
N THR A 45 4.41 -2.81 -21.56
CA THR A 45 5.32 -1.87 -22.22
C THR A 45 6.76 -1.91 -21.74
N GLU A 46 7.07 -2.67 -20.68
CA GLU A 46 8.45 -2.80 -20.21
C GLU A 46 9.35 -3.37 -21.32
N THR A 47 10.42 -2.65 -21.65
CA THR A 47 11.44 -3.03 -22.64
C THR A 47 12.77 -3.28 -21.93
N ALA A 48 13.62 -4.12 -22.55
CA ALA A 48 14.93 -4.41 -22.01
C ALA A 48 15.78 -3.15 -21.85
N LYS A 49 16.33 -2.94 -20.65
CA LYS A 49 17.31 -1.89 -20.41
C LYS A 49 18.60 -2.25 -21.14
N THR A 50 18.91 -1.47 -22.15
CA THR A 50 20.01 -1.75 -23.07
C THR A 50 21.22 -0.92 -22.66
N PHE A 51 22.38 -1.55 -22.46
CA PHE A 51 23.58 -0.84 -22.02
C PHE A 51 24.85 -1.37 -22.67
N VAL A 52 25.87 -0.51 -22.70
CA VAL A 52 27.21 -0.84 -23.19
C VAL A 52 28.16 -0.96 -22.00
N ILE A 53 29.09 -1.89 -22.08
CA ILE A 53 30.14 -2.08 -21.08
C ILE A 53 31.47 -1.67 -21.72
N ILE A 54 32.16 -0.75 -21.07
CA ILE A 54 33.53 -0.36 -21.41
C ILE A 54 34.41 -0.84 -20.27
N ASP A 55 34.95 -2.04 -20.44
CA ASP A 55 35.82 -2.66 -19.45
C ASP A 55 37.30 -2.50 -19.82
N ARG A 56 38.03 -1.71 -19.04
CA ARG A 56 39.47 -1.49 -19.25
C ARG A 56 40.35 -2.52 -18.56
N THR A 57 39.78 -3.34 -17.69
CA THR A 57 40.48 -4.44 -17.04
C THR A 57 40.50 -5.68 -17.94
N GLY A 58 39.44 -5.87 -18.73
CA GLY A 58 39.22 -7.06 -19.57
C GLY A 58 38.62 -8.24 -18.82
N ASP A 59 38.31 -8.07 -17.53
CA ASP A 59 38.02 -9.15 -16.59
C ASP A 59 36.53 -9.31 -16.26
N TYR A 60 35.72 -8.27 -16.48
CA TYR A 60 34.33 -8.19 -16.02
C TYR A 60 33.31 -8.18 -17.15
N GLN A 61 33.70 -7.92 -18.39
CA GLN A 61 32.76 -7.94 -19.53
C GLN A 61 32.04 -9.30 -19.67
N GLU A 62 32.79 -10.40 -19.65
CA GLU A 62 32.24 -11.76 -19.72
C GLU A 62 31.39 -12.08 -18.48
N THR A 63 31.88 -11.73 -17.29
CA THR A 63 31.14 -11.89 -16.01
C THR A 63 29.77 -11.20 -16.05
N ILE A 64 29.69 -9.98 -16.57
CA ILE A 64 28.43 -9.24 -16.64
C ILE A 64 27.51 -9.84 -17.72
N ALA A 65 28.06 -10.31 -18.84
CA ALA A 65 27.28 -10.99 -19.88
C ALA A 65 26.67 -12.30 -19.36
N GLU A 66 27.44 -13.11 -18.63
CA GLU A 66 26.97 -14.32 -17.96
C GLU A 66 25.87 -14.00 -16.93
N ALA A 67 26.04 -12.93 -16.16
CA ALA A 67 25.02 -12.49 -15.21
C ALA A 67 23.70 -12.09 -15.89
N VAL A 68 23.75 -11.51 -17.10
CA VAL A 68 22.53 -11.17 -17.86
C VAL A 68 21.80 -12.42 -18.32
N GLU A 69 22.54 -13.42 -18.78
CA GLU A 69 21.98 -14.70 -19.19
C GLU A 69 21.40 -15.46 -17.97
N THR A 70 22.11 -15.43 -16.84
CA THR A 70 21.64 -15.97 -15.56
C THR A 70 20.31 -15.34 -15.14
N ASP A 71 20.21 -14.01 -15.17
CA ASP A 71 18.99 -13.26 -14.84
C ASP A 71 17.83 -13.55 -15.83
N ARG A 72 18.13 -13.78 -17.11
CA ARG A 72 17.14 -14.26 -18.09
C ARG A 72 16.63 -15.65 -17.73
N GLN A 73 17.54 -16.58 -17.48
CA GLN A 73 17.22 -17.97 -17.16
C GLN A 73 16.38 -18.09 -15.90
N GLU A 74 16.70 -17.32 -14.85
CA GLU A 74 15.91 -17.25 -13.62
C GLU A 74 14.48 -16.74 -13.86
N ARG A 75 14.30 -15.69 -14.67
CA ARG A 75 12.96 -15.20 -15.02
C ARG A 75 12.15 -16.23 -15.79
N VAL A 76 12.78 -16.93 -16.73
CA VAL A 76 12.13 -17.98 -17.51
C VAL A 76 11.67 -19.12 -16.59
N LEU A 77 12.53 -19.55 -15.66
CA LEU A 77 12.18 -20.58 -14.69
C LEU A 77 11.06 -20.13 -13.73
N ARG A 78 11.11 -18.89 -13.22
CA ARG A 78 10.01 -18.34 -12.41
C ARG A 78 8.70 -18.28 -13.18
N ARG A 79 8.73 -17.80 -14.43
CA ARG A 79 7.54 -17.72 -15.27
C ARG A 79 6.95 -19.10 -15.53
N TRP A 80 7.81 -20.11 -15.66
CA TRP A 80 7.41 -21.50 -15.73
C TRP A 80 6.72 -21.96 -14.44
N ASP A 81 7.33 -21.69 -13.28
CA ASP A 81 6.79 -22.06 -11.96
C ASP A 81 5.43 -21.39 -11.70
N ASP A 82 5.29 -20.10 -11.97
CA ASP A 82 4.02 -19.36 -11.85
C ASP A 82 2.94 -19.97 -12.73
N PHE A 83 3.30 -20.31 -13.98
CA PHE A 83 2.38 -20.86 -14.96
C PHE A 83 1.87 -22.24 -14.53
N VAL A 84 2.77 -23.13 -14.11
CA VAL A 84 2.39 -24.48 -13.66
C VAL A 84 1.60 -24.41 -12.36
N THR A 85 2.00 -23.56 -11.41
CA THR A 85 1.29 -23.37 -10.13
C THR A 85 -0.14 -22.90 -10.38
N GLY A 86 -0.35 -21.90 -11.25
CA GLY A 86 -1.68 -21.44 -11.61
C GLY A 86 -2.56 -22.52 -12.23
N LEU A 87 -1.99 -23.42 -13.06
CA LEU A 87 -2.70 -24.57 -13.61
C LEU A 87 -3.05 -25.62 -12.54
N ALA A 88 -2.16 -25.83 -11.58
CA ALA A 88 -2.37 -26.76 -10.48
C ALA A 88 -3.47 -26.27 -9.52
N THR A 89 -3.47 -24.98 -9.16
CA THR A 89 -4.54 -24.36 -8.36
C THR A 89 -5.90 -24.46 -9.06
N ALA A 90 -5.92 -24.33 -10.39
CA ALA A 90 -7.14 -24.52 -11.19
C ALA A 90 -7.57 -25.99 -11.35
N GLY A 91 -6.79 -26.96 -10.83
CA GLY A 91 -7.06 -28.39 -10.93
C GLY A 91 -6.88 -28.97 -12.34
N ILE A 92 -6.13 -28.29 -13.21
CA ILE A 92 -5.92 -28.68 -14.62
C ILE A 92 -4.75 -29.67 -14.75
N VAL A 93 -3.75 -29.56 -13.88
CA VAL A 93 -2.53 -30.38 -13.88
C VAL A 93 -2.13 -30.75 -12.45
N ASP A 94 -1.59 -31.95 -12.27
CA ASP A 94 -0.83 -32.32 -11.06
C ASP A 94 0.64 -31.89 -11.22
N ALA A 95 1.04 -30.82 -10.53
CA ALA A 95 2.39 -30.24 -10.64
C ALA A 95 3.50 -31.21 -10.20
N ASP A 96 3.20 -32.15 -9.28
CA ASP A 96 4.18 -33.11 -8.78
C ASP A 96 4.56 -34.14 -9.84
N ALA A 97 3.64 -34.43 -10.77
CA ALA A 97 3.85 -35.38 -11.87
C ALA A 97 4.90 -34.91 -12.90
N LEU A 98 5.26 -33.63 -12.92
CA LEU A 98 6.28 -33.10 -13.84
C LEU A 98 7.70 -33.55 -13.47
N GLY A 99 7.94 -33.83 -12.18
CA GLY A 99 9.25 -34.24 -11.66
C GLY A 99 10.36 -33.20 -11.84
N TYR A 100 11.53 -33.44 -11.26
CA TYR A 100 12.70 -32.57 -11.44
C TYR A 100 13.17 -32.59 -12.91
N PRO A 101 13.57 -31.45 -13.51
CA PRO A 101 13.63 -30.08 -12.96
C PRO A 101 12.36 -29.23 -13.19
N PHE A 102 11.33 -29.79 -13.81
CA PHE A 102 10.12 -29.07 -14.28
C PHE A 102 9.03 -28.90 -13.22
N ARG A 103 9.06 -29.66 -12.14
CA ARG A 103 8.20 -29.46 -10.97
C ARG A 103 8.54 -28.09 -10.36
N PRO A 104 7.56 -27.20 -10.14
CA PRO A 104 7.78 -25.96 -9.40
C PRO A 104 8.34 -26.26 -8.02
N GLU A 105 9.48 -25.68 -7.70
CA GLU A 105 9.87 -25.51 -6.30
C GLU A 105 9.15 -24.26 -5.82
N ALA A 106 8.58 -24.30 -4.63
CA ALA A 106 8.04 -23.09 -4.01
C ALA A 106 9.15 -22.04 -4.01
N ASP A 107 9.03 -21.00 -4.84
CA ASP A 107 10.09 -20.03 -5.00
C ASP A 107 10.23 -19.29 -3.68
N SER A 108 11.40 -19.46 -3.06
CA SER A 108 11.92 -18.63 -1.97
C SER A 108 11.97 -17.11 -2.29
N GLY A 109 11.50 -16.70 -3.48
CA GLY A 109 11.30 -15.34 -3.95
C GLY A 109 9.96 -14.68 -3.60
N ALA A 110 8.94 -15.40 -3.13
CA ALA A 110 7.95 -14.81 -2.22
C ALA A 110 8.61 -14.70 -0.82
N PRO A 111 8.28 -13.72 0.04
CA PRO A 111 8.83 -13.70 1.39
C PRO A 111 8.36 -14.98 2.13
N GLY A 112 9.21 -16.01 2.14
CA GLY A 112 8.85 -17.36 2.57
C GLY A 112 9.96 -18.40 2.40
N MET A 113 10.67 -18.72 3.48
CA MET A 113 11.60 -19.86 3.69
C MET A 113 11.10 -21.22 3.11
N PRO A 114 11.93 -22.06 2.47
CA PRO A 114 11.54 -23.44 2.14
C PRO A 114 11.25 -24.28 3.40
N ASP A 115 10.34 -25.25 3.32
CA ASP A 115 10.00 -26.16 4.42
C ASP A 115 11.21 -27.00 4.85
N ALA A 116 11.29 -27.38 6.13
CA ALA A 116 12.43 -28.13 6.70
C ALA A 116 12.69 -29.48 5.99
N GLU A 117 11.67 -30.08 5.38
CA GLU A 117 11.78 -31.29 4.57
C GLU A 117 12.30 -31.00 3.14
N ALA A 118 11.99 -29.82 2.59
CA ALA A 118 12.57 -29.32 1.34
C ALA A 118 14.02 -28.84 1.52
N ILE A 119 14.37 -28.31 2.70
CA ILE A 119 15.75 -28.02 3.11
C ILE A 119 16.52 -29.33 3.34
N ALA A 120 15.92 -30.34 3.97
CA ALA A 120 16.56 -31.66 4.12
C ALA A 120 16.72 -32.39 2.78
N ALA A 121 15.74 -32.23 1.87
CA ALA A 121 15.83 -32.72 0.49
C ALA A 121 16.90 -31.96 -0.30
N SER A 122 16.99 -30.63 -0.19
CA SER A 122 18.05 -29.82 -0.83
C SER A 122 19.42 -29.92 -0.17
N MET A 123 19.50 -30.42 1.07
CA MET A 123 20.75 -30.80 1.74
C MET A 123 21.20 -32.22 1.39
N THR A 124 20.31 -33.09 0.90
CA THR A 124 20.62 -34.47 0.48
C THR A 124 20.74 -34.62 -1.03
N SER A 125 20.05 -33.80 -1.83
CA SER A 125 20.37 -33.56 -3.24
C SER A 125 21.39 -32.44 -3.31
N SER A 126 22.57 -32.71 -3.84
CA SER A 126 23.69 -31.77 -3.99
C SER A 126 23.43 -30.63 -4.99
N VAL A 127 22.25 -30.00 -4.98
CA VAL A 127 21.71 -29.19 -6.07
C VAL A 127 21.06 -27.95 -5.45
N GLY A 128 21.78 -26.83 -5.41
CA GLY A 128 21.21 -25.53 -4.99
C GLY A 128 20.29 -24.92 -6.06
N PRO A 129 19.68 -23.74 -5.81
CA PRO A 129 18.79 -23.05 -6.77
C PRO A 129 19.42 -22.86 -8.15
N SER A 130 20.73 -22.59 -8.20
CA SER A 130 21.51 -22.49 -9.44
C SER A 130 21.52 -23.81 -10.24
N ALA A 131 21.55 -24.95 -9.54
CA ALA A 131 21.66 -26.26 -10.16
C ALA A 131 20.32 -26.78 -10.71
N ARG A 132 19.17 -26.35 -10.14
CA ARG A 132 17.84 -26.59 -10.77
C ARG A 132 17.70 -25.80 -12.06
N ARG A 133 18.07 -24.51 -12.04
CA ARG A 133 18.08 -23.67 -13.24
C ARG A 133 18.93 -24.33 -14.33
N GLU A 134 20.17 -24.70 -14.02
CA GLU A 134 21.06 -25.38 -14.96
C GLU A 134 20.42 -26.66 -15.51
N ALA A 135 19.93 -27.55 -14.64
CA ALA A 135 19.27 -28.78 -15.08
C ALA A 135 18.01 -28.52 -15.94
N PHE A 136 17.24 -27.47 -15.64
CA PHE A 136 16.05 -27.08 -16.42
C PHE A 136 16.43 -26.71 -17.85
N PHE A 137 17.46 -25.88 -18.03
CA PHE A 137 17.93 -25.49 -19.36
C PHE A 137 18.64 -26.62 -20.09
N GLU A 138 19.42 -27.45 -19.39
CA GLU A 138 20.03 -28.66 -19.97
C GLU A 138 18.98 -29.67 -20.45
N ALA A 139 17.84 -29.77 -19.75
CA ALA A 139 16.74 -30.65 -20.14
C ALA A 139 15.92 -30.13 -21.33
N GLY A 140 16.23 -28.96 -21.89
CA GLY A 140 15.49 -28.37 -23.01
C GLY A 140 14.52 -27.24 -22.63
N GLY A 141 14.57 -26.78 -21.37
CA GLY A 141 13.88 -25.57 -20.91
C GLY A 141 12.36 -25.57 -21.15
N LEU A 142 11.81 -24.41 -21.52
CA LEU A 142 10.37 -24.22 -21.72
C LEU A 142 9.76 -25.16 -22.76
N GLU A 143 10.50 -25.53 -23.81
CA GLU A 143 9.97 -26.39 -24.87
C GLU A 143 9.70 -27.80 -24.34
N GLU A 144 10.69 -28.40 -23.67
CA GLU A 144 10.53 -29.72 -23.05
C GLU A 144 9.51 -29.68 -21.91
N GLY A 145 9.54 -28.64 -21.08
CA GLY A 145 8.54 -28.45 -20.02
C GLY A 145 7.13 -28.46 -20.59
N ARG A 146 6.89 -27.67 -21.65
CA ARG A 146 5.58 -27.60 -22.32
C ARG A 146 5.16 -28.95 -22.91
N ARG A 147 6.09 -29.70 -23.48
CA ARG A 147 5.82 -31.05 -24.00
C ARG A 147 5.30 -31.96 -22.88
N ARG A 148 6.02 -32.04 -21.76
CA ARG A 148 5.61 -32.85 -20.60
C ARG A 148 4.28 -32.39 -20.02
N LEU A 149 4.06 -31.08 -19.93
CA LEU A 149 2.82 -30.51 -19.44
C LEU A 149 1.63 -30.87 -20.33
N SER A 150 1.81 -30.86 -21.65
CA SER A 150 0.77 -31.24 -22.61
C SER A 150 0.38 -32.72 -22.54
N GLU A 151 1.27 -33.58 -22.05
CA GLU A 151 0.99 -35.00 -21.82
C GLU A 151 0.17 -35.24 -20.54
N LEU A 152 0.22 -34.28 -19.60
CA LEU A 152 -0.44 -34.36 -18.29
C LEU A 152 -1.75 -33.56 -18.21
N ALA A 153 -1.94 -32.57 -19.06
CA ALA A 153 -3.08 -31.66 -19.01
C ALA A 153 -4.38 -32.32 -19.46
N SER A 154 -5.47 -32.07 -18.73
CA SER A 154 -6.82 -32.53 -19.10
C SER A 154 -7.52 -31.63 -20.14
N ALA A 155 -6.90 -30.51 -20.53
CA ALA A 155 -7.47 -29.49 -21.41
C ALA A 155 -6.38 -28.79 -22.25
N ASP A 156 -6.80 -28.04 -23.29
CA ASP A 156 -5.90 -27.23 -24.09
C ASP A 156 -5.21 -26.16 -23.22
N LEU A 157 -3.87 -26.15 -23.28
CA LEU A 157 -3.04 -25.28 -22.45
C LEU A 157 -2.90 -23.88 -23.05
N PRO A 158 -2.96 -22.82 -22.22
CA PRO A 158 -2.57 -21.48 -22.65
C PRO A 158 -1.10 -21.47 -23.11
N LYS A 159 -0.75 -20.53 -24.00
CA LYS A 159 0.65 -20.38 -24.45
C LYS A 159 1.46 -19.68 -23.36
N ILE A 160 2.59 -20.28 -22.99
CA ILE A 160 3.64 -19.61 -22.22
C ILE A 160 4.55 -18.85 -23.18
N GLU A 161 4.63 -17.54 -23.00
CA GLU A 161 5.59 -16.70 -23.71
C GLU A 161 6.84 -16.52 -22.86
N GLU A 162 8.01 -16.50 -23.51
CA GLU A 162 9.25 -16.17 -22.80
C GLU A 162 9.16 -14.75 -22.24
N PRO A 163 9.54 -14.54 -20.97
CA PRO A 163 9.57 -13.22 -20.39
C PRO A 163 10.57 -12.35 -21.15
N LYS A 164 10.21 -11.08 -21.35
CA LYS A 164 11.12 -10.11 -21.98
C LYS A 164 12.42 -10.01 -21.18
N LEU A 165 13.52 -9.75 -21.89
CA LEU A 165 14.80 -9.44 -21.26
C LEU A 165 14.66 -8.17 -20.42
N ARG A 166 15.16 -8.20 -19.18
CA ARG A 166 15.25 -7.01 -18.32
C ARG A 166 16.49 -6.19 -18.66
N TYR A 167 17.57 -6.88 -18.98
CA TYR A 167 18.87 -6.31 -19.30
C TYR A 167 19.34 -6.85 -20.64
N ARG A 168 19.97 -5.99 -21.44
CA ARG A 168 20.60 -6.35 -22.71
C ARG A 168 21.93 -5.62 -22.84
N VAL A 169 23.01 -6.36 -23.01
CA VAL A 169 24.32 -5.79 -23.35
C VAL A 169 24.41 -5.68 -24.86
N VAL A 170 24.89 -4.55 -25.37
CA VAL A 170 25.14 -4.34 -26.80
C VAL A 170 26.61 -4.00 -27.00
N GLU A 171 27.22 -4.61 -28.01
CA GLU A 171 28.54 -4.23 -28.48
C GLU A 171 28.42 -3.02 -29.41
N LEU A 172 28.85 -1.86 -28.92
CA LEU A 172 28.91 -0.63 -29.69
C LEU A 172 30.27 0.02 -29.42
N ASP A 173 31.21 -0.13 -30.36
CA ASP A 173 32.51 0.53 -30.29
C ASP A 173 32.51 1.79 -31.15
N LEU A 174 32.69 2.95 -30.49
CA LEU A 174 32.77 4.26 -31.14
C LEU A 174 34.21 4.67 -31.47
N GLY A 175 35.19 3.76 -31.32
CA GLY A 175 36.60 4.02 -31.61
C GLY A 175 37.27 4.99 -30.62
N LEU A 176 36.77 5.04 -29.39
CA LEU A 176 37.31 5.90 -28.33
C LEU A 176 38.66 5.36 -27.84
N GLY A 177 39.61 6.26 -27.56
CA GLY A 177 40.92 5.90 -27.06
C GLY A 177 40.87 5.27 -25.66
N ALA A 178 41.87 4.44 -25.34
CA ALA A 178 41.99 3.79 -24.02
C ALA A 178 42.08 4.77 -22.84
N ASP A 179 42.46 6.02 -23.10
CA ASP A 179 42.59 7.08 -22.09
C ASP A 179 41.31 7.93 -21.91
N ALA A 180 40.26 7.70 -22.72
CA ALA A 180 39.08 8.55 -22.75
C ALA A 180 38.42 8.69 -21.36
N GLY A 181 38.09 9.90 -20.94
CA GLY A 181 37.44 10.11 -19.64
C GLY A 181 35.97 9.68 -19.63
N ALA A 182 35.37 9.55 -18.44
CA ALA A 182 33.92 9.32 -18.31
C ALA A 182 33.08 10.42 -18.98
N GLU A 183 33.56 11.66 -18.98
CA GLU A 183 32.92 12.80 -19.64
C GLU A 183 32.96 12.68 -21.18
N GLU A 184 34.09 12.27 -21.74
CA GLU A 184 34.27 12.06 -23.18
C GLU A 184 33.39 10.91 -23.68
N ILE A 185 33.41 9.79 -22.94
CA ILE A 185 32.52 8.64 -23.19
C ILE A 185 31.06 9.07 -23.09
N GLY A 186 30.68 9.77 -22.02
CA GLY A 186 29.31 10.25 -21.85
C GLY A 186 28.85 11.12 -23.02
N THR A 187 29.74 11.96 -23.56
CA THR A 187 29.46 12.80 -24.74
C THR A 187 29.28 11.98 -26.01
N ALA A 188 30.13 10.98 -26.24
CA ALA A 188 30.08 10.12 -27.42
C ALA A 188 28.81 9.25 -27.48
N TYR A 189 28.37 8.70 -26.35
CA TYR A 189 27.18 7.84 -26.29
C TYR A 189 25.86 8.60 -26.06
N ALA A 190 25.91 9.90 -25.76
CA ALA A 190 24.72 10.72 -25.52
C ALA A 190 23.68 10.69 -26.66
N PRO A 191 24.04 10.70 -27.97
CA PRO A 191 23.07 10.62 -29.05
C PRO A 191 22.22 9.34 -29.00
N TYR A 192 22.83 8.19 -28.71
CA TYR A 192 22.15 6.89 -28.56
C TYR A 192 21.28 6.84 -27.31
N MET A 193 21.69 7.52 -26.23
CA MET A 193 20.88 7.63 -25.02
C MET A 193 19.68 8.55 -25.21
N ARG A 194 19.83 9.65 -25.95
CA ARG A 194 18.72 10.60 -26.19
C ARG A 194 17.73 10.08 -27.24
N GLY A 195 18.15 9.13 -28.07
CA GLY A 195 17.38 8.63 -29.21
C GLY A 195 17.55 9.49 -30.46
N ASP A 196 18.64 10.25 -30.54
CA ASP A 196 19.05 10.98 -31.75
C ASP A 196 19.68 10.03 -32.78
N GLU A 197 20.29 8.94 -32.32
CA GLU A 197 20.82 7.83 -33.13
C GLU A 197 20.26 6.49 -32.64
N ASP A 198 19.96 5.59 -33.57
CA ASP A 198 19.49 4.24 -33.27
C ASP A 198 20.67 3.29 -33.03
N LEU A 199 20.47 2.30 -32.15
CA LEU A 199 21.41 1.19 -32.00
C LEU A 199 21.40 0.30 -33.27
N PRO A 200 22.51 -0.39 -33.61
CA PRO A 200 22.60 -1.28 -34.78
C PRO A 200 21.51 -2.35 -34.83
N ASP A 201 21.13 -2.89 -33.68
CA ASP A 201 20.08 -3.92 -33.52
C ASP A 201 18.70 -3.35 -33.17
N GLY A 202 18.56 -2.03 -33.25
CA GLY A 202 17.35 -1.27 -32.94
C GLY A 202 17.14 -1.01 -31.44
N GLY A 203 16.46 0.10 -31.15
CA GLY A 203 16.16 0.55 -29.80
C GLY A 203 17.12 1.63 -29.28
N ARG A 204 16.87 2.08 -28.06
CA ARG A 204 17.58 3.18 -27.41
C ARG A 204 18.57 2.66 -26.37
N LEU A 205 19.72 3.32 -26.27
CA LEU A 205 20.67 3.06 -25.18
C LEU A 205 20.12 3.62 -23.86
N THR A 206 20.19 2.86 -22.79
CA THR A 206 19.79 3.26 -21.43
C THR A 206 20.98 3.84 -20.65
N GLY A 207 22.18 3.30 -20.87
CA GLY A 207 23.38 3.80 -20.22
C GLY A 207 24.66 3.08 -20.69
N VAL A 208 25.80 3.57 -20.21
CA VAL A 208 27.13 2.99 -20.41
C VAL A 208 27.75 2.76 -19.05
N VAL A 209 28.33 1.58 -18.84
CA VAL A 209 29.12 1.27 -17.65
C VAL A 209 30.60 1.31 -18.01
N LEU A 210 31.33 2.23 -17.41
CA LEU A 210 32.78 2.32 -17.51
C LEU A 210 33.42 1.65 -16.30
N ILE A 211 34.22 0.62 -16.55
CA ILE A 211 35.04 -0.04 -15.54
C ILE A 211 36.49 0.37 -15.77
N PRO A 212 37.06 1.24 -14.92
CA PRO A 212 38.44 1.72 -15.08
C PRO A 212 39.47 0.64 -14.73
N GLN A 213 40.71 0.84 -15.18
CA GLN A 213 41.85 0.01 -14.77
C GLN A 213 42.06 0.04 -13.25
N GLY A 214 42.46 -1.09 -12.66
CA GLY A 214 42.65 -1.25 -11.21
C GLY A 214 41.36 -1.39 -10.40
N PHE A 215 40.19 -1.40 -11.05
CA PHE A 215 38.92 -1.65 -10.39
C PHE A 215 38.84 -3.09 -9.87
N GLY A 216 38.55 -3.24 -8.58
CA GLY A 216 38.56 -4.53 -7.87
C GLY A 216 39.82 -4.76 -7.03
N ASP A 217 40.95 -4.19 -7.46
CA ASP A 217 42.22 -4.24 -6.73
C ASP A 217 42.35 -3.10 -5.71
N ASP A 218 41.90 -1.90 -6.08
CA ASP A 218 41.91 -0.71 -5.22
C ASP A 218 40.47 -0.29 -4.85
N PRO A 219 40.11 -0.24 -3.55
CA PRO A 219 38.78 0.16 -3.10
C PRO A 219 38.43 1.65 -3.38
N GLU A 220 39.42 2.50 -3.68
CA GLU A 220 39.17 3.90 -4.08
C GLU A 220 38.73 4.03 -5.54
N ILE A 221 38.98 3.02 -6.36
CA ILE A 221 38.61 3.01 -7.78
C ILE A 221 37.17 2.49 -7.91
N SER A 222 36.31 3.27 -8.57
CA SER A 222 34.90 2.92 -8.76
C SER A 222 34.53 2.88 -10.25
N ALA A 223 33.67 1.91 -10.60
CA ALA A 223 33.02 1.90 -11.90
C ALA A 223 32.02 3.07 -12.00
N VAL A 224 31.93 3.66 -13.19
CA VAL A 224 31.08 4.82 -13.48
C VAL A 224 29.92 4.39 -14.37
N TYR A 225 28.68 4.62 -13.91
CA TYR A 225 27.49 4.44 -14.73
C TYR A 225 27.06 5.79 -15.32
N LEU A 226 27.14 5.89 -16.64
CA LEU A 226 26.76 7.06 -17.43
C LEU A 226 25.35 6.84 -17.99
N THR A 227 24.41 7.73 -17.66
CA THR A 227 23.03 7.65 -18.13
C THR A 227 22.44 9.05 -18.31
N ASP A 228 21.45 9.19 -19.18
CA ASP A 228 20.65 10.41 -19.31
C ASP A 228 19.51 10.49 -18.28
N ASN A 229 19.22 9.39 -17.57
CA ASN A 229 18.19 9.31 -16.55
C ASN A 229 18.75 8.81 -15.20
N LEU A 230 19.09 9.75 -14.31
CA LEU A 230 19.65 9.44 -12.98
C LEU A 230 18.68 8.69 -12.04
N ASN A 231 17.39 8.65 -12.35
CA ASN A 231 16.43 7.86 -11.59
C ASN A 231 16.46 6.37 -11.97
N ASP A 232 17.06 6.01 -13.10
CA ASP A 232 17.26 4.60 -13.48
C ASP A 232 18.55 4.04 -12.88
N THR A 233 18.42 3.49 -11.67
CA THR A 233 19.54 2.84 -10.96
C THR A 233 19.64 1.34 -11.23
N GLY A 234 18.80 0.79 -12.12
CA GLY A 234 18.66 -0.65 -12.30
C GLY A 234 19.90 -1.33 -12.86
N ILE A 235 20.55 -0.72 -13.86
CA ILE A 235 21.79 -1.26 -14.46
C ILE A 235 22.96 -1.16 -13.47
N ALA A 236 23.12 -0.03 -12.80
CA ALA A 236 24.18 0.15 -11.81
C ALA A 236 24.06 -0.84 -10.64
N GLY A 237 22.85 -1.09 -10.15
CA GLY A 237 22.58 -2.10 -9.12
C GLY A 237 22.89 -3.52 -9.61
N PHE A 238 22.46 -3.85 -10.82
CA PHE A 238 22.69 -5.15 -11.45
C PHE A 238 24.20 -5.43 -11.64
N VAL A 239 24.93 -4.51 -12.28
CA VAL A 239 26.37 -4.66 -12.52
C VAL A 239 27.13 -4.75 -11.20
N ARG A 240 26.78 -3.91 -10.22
CA ARG A 240 27.39 -3.99 -8.89
C ARG A 240 27.21 -5.36 -8.27
N GLY A 241 26.02 -5.97 -8.37
CA GLY A 241 25.76 -7.32 -7.88
C GLY A 241 26.65 -8.36 -8.58
N ALA A 242 26.64 -8.37 -9.92
CA ALA A 242 27.40 -9.31 -10.74
C ALA A 242 28.92 -9.24 -10.45
N VAL A 243 29.49 -8.03 -10.49
CA VAL A 243 30.91 -7.79 -10.23
C VAL A 243 31.26 -8.13 -8.78
N SER A 244 30.42 -7.74 -7.80
CA SER A 244 30.73 -8.00 -6.38
C SER A 244 30.78 -9.50 -6.08
N GLU A 245 29.92 -10.29 -6.71
CA GLU A 245 29.94 -11.74 -6.58
C GLU A 245 31.20 -12.35 -7.19
N ASN A 246 31.60 -11.86 -8.37
CA ASN A 246 32.84 -12.29 -9.01
C ASN A 246 34.08 -11.94 -8.18
N LEU A 247 34.16 -10.71 -7.65
CA LEU A 247 35.25 -10.26 -6.77
C LEU A 247 35.34 -11.14 -5.52
N ARG A 248 34.21 -11.46 -4.87
CA ARG A 248 34.17 -12.37 -3.72
C ARG A 248 34.67 -13.77 -4.09
N THR A 249 34.21 -14.29 -5.23
CA THR A 249 34.61 -15.60 -5.74
C THR A 249 36.12 -15.66 -5.98
N ARG A 250 36.68 -14.68 -6.68
CA ARG A 250 38.14 -14.56 -6.89
C ARG A 250 38.90 -14.51 -5.58
N ALA A 251 38.47 -13.67 -4.63
CA ALA A 251 39.11 -13.56 -3.32
C ALA A 251 39.12 -14.89 -2.54
N PHE A 252 38.05 -15.69 -2.64
CA PHE A 252 38.03 -17.03 -2.03
C PHE A 252 38.98 -18.00 -2.73
N LEU A 253 39.00 -18.02 -4.07
CA LEU A 253 39.89 -18.87 -4.85
C LEU A 253 41.37 -18.55 -4.56
N GLU A 254 41.72 -17.27 -4.48
CA GLU A 254 43.06 -16.80 -4.10
C GLU A 254 43.46 -17.19 -2.68
N ALA A 255 42.49 -17.22 -1.75
CA ALA A 255 42.68 -17.73 -0.40
C ALA A 255 42.84 -19.26 -0.33
N GLY A 256 42.82 -19.96 -1.47
CA GLY A 256 42.99 -21.41 -1.56
C GLY A 256 41.70 -22.21 -1.30
N VAL A 257 40.54 -21.55 -1.33
CA VAL A 257 39.23 -22.22 -1.23
C VAL A 257 38.91 -22.82 -2.60
N SER A 258 38.53 -24.10 -2.66
CA SER A 258 38.17 -24.73 -3.93
C SER A 258 36.86 -24.15 -4.49
N GLU A 259 36.70 -24.09 -5.81
CA GLU A 259 35.49 -23.58 -6.46
C GLU A 259 34.19 -24.22 -5.95
N ALA A 260 34.17 -25.54 -5.75
CA ALA A 260 33.03 -26.26 -5.18
C ALA A 260 32.71 -25.84 -3.72
N GLU A 261 33.73 -25.43 -2.97
CA GLU A 261 33.60 -24.91 -1.60
C GLU A 261 33.08 -23.47 -1.61
N VAL A 262 33.49 -22.64 -2.58
CA VAL A 262 32.99 -21.27 -2.76
C VAL A 262 31.49 -21.30 -3.05
N VAL A 263 31.07 -22.08 -4.05
CA VAL A 263 29.64 -22.25 -4.39
C VAL A 263 28.84 -22.74 -3.19
N ARG A 264 29.40 -23.66 -2.40
CA ARG A 264 28.73 -24.13 -1.18
C ARG A 264 28.58 -23.02 -0.14
N ILE A 265 29.63 -22.22 0.10
CA ILE A 265 29.64 -21.16 1.11
C ILE A 265 28.74 -19.98 0.69
N THR A 266 28.85 -19.52 -0.55
CA THR A 266 28.02 -18.41 -1.06
C THR A 266 26.56 -18.79 -1.21
N GLY A 267 26.28 -20.09 -1.42
CA GLY A 267 24.93 -20.65 -1.38
C GLY A 267 24.31 -20.82 0.01
N LEU A 268 25.05 -20.56 1.11
CA LEU A 268 24.48 -20.65 2.46
C LEU A 268 23.53 -19.49 2.73
N SER A 269 22.23 -19.76 2.72
CA SER A 269 21.20 -18.83 3.14
C SER A 269 20.47 -19.35 4.37
N ALA A 270 20.45 -18.56 5.44
CA ALA A 270 19.58 -18.80 6.59
C ALA A 270 18.33 -17.94 6.41
N SER A 271 17.34 -18.50 5.73
CA SER A 271 16.04 -17.83 5.60
C SER A 271 15.28 -17.88 6.95
N VAL A 272 14.39 -16.94 7.23
CA VAL A 272 13.57 -16.96 8.47
C VAL A 272 12.15 -16.56 8.06
N ARG A 273 11.19 -17.42 8.37
CA ARG A 273 9.77 -17.23 8.03
C ARG A 273 9.00 -16.68 9.22
N THR A 274 8.17 -15.67 8.98
CA THR A 274 7.16 -15.24 9.95
C THR A 274 5.83 -15.79 9.49
N VAL A 275 5.29 -16.76 10.23
CA VAL A 275 3.96 -17.33 10.00
C VAL A 275 3.09 -17.07 11.22
N LYS A 276 1.79 -16.87 11.01
CA LYS A 276 0.82 -16.72 12.10
C LYS A 276 0.76 -18.03 12.90
N ALA A 277 0.81 -17.95 14.23
CA ALA A 277 0.77 -19.14 15.06
C ALA A 277 -0.56 -19.91 14.87
N GLY A 278 -0.49 -21.21 14.60
CA GLY A 278 -1.65 -22.09 14.41
C GLY A 278 -2.13 -22.26 12.96
N THR A 279 -1.38 -21.78 11.98
CA THR A 279 -1.63 -22.02 10.56
C THR A 279 -0.77 -23.17 10.03
N GLN A 280 -1.21 -23.85 8.97
CA GLN A 280 -0.40 -24.92 8.36
C GLN A 280 0.81 -24.31 7.64
N GLU A 281 1.96 -24.96 7.75
CA GLU A 281 3.19 -24.55 7.06
C GLU A 281 3.05 -24.70 5.53
N GLY A 282 3.65 -23.77 4.78
CA GLY A 282 3.87 -23.91 3.33
C GLY A 282 3.02 -23.03 2.40
N ASP A 283 1.94 -22.40 2.86
CA ASP A 283 0.99 -21.71 1.94
C ASP A 283 1.41 -20.25 1.62
N GLU A 284 1.76 -19.96 0.37
CA GLU A 284 2.10 -18.61 -0.11
C GLU A 284 0.89 -17.66 -0.09
N ALA A 285 -0.30 -18.19 -0.36
CA ALA A 285 -1.55 -17.42 -0.25
C ALA A 285 -1.75 -16.95 1.19
N GLN A 286 -1.26 -17.71 2.17
CA GLN A 286 -1.31 -17.34 3.58
C GLN A 286 -0.34 -16.21 3.95
N ASN A 287 0.87 -16.16 3.36
CA ASN A 287 1.80 -15.04 3.58
C ASN A 287 1.27 -13.72 2.98
N GLN A 288 0.70 -13.79 1.78
CA GLN A 288 0.05 -12.62 1.17
C GLN A 288 -1.17 -12.19 1.99
N ARG A 289 -1.93 -13.16 2.53
CA ARG A 289 -3.08 -12.90 3.41
C ARG A 289 -2.64 -12.14 4.65
N ASP A 290 -1.59 -12.62 5.31
CA ASP A 290 -1.07 -12.03 6.54
C ASP A 290 -0.61 -10.59 6.30
N GLN A 291 -0.03 -10.28 5.13
CA GLN A 291 0.32 -8.91 4.75
C GLN A 291 -0.94 -8.03 4.56
N ILE A 292 -1.96 -8.53 3.85
CA ILE A 292 -3.22 -7.80 3.66
C ILE A 292 -3.90 -7.56 5.02
N GLU A 293 -3.98 -8.58 5.87
CA GLU A 293 -4.54 -8.50 7.23
C GLU A 293 -3.78 -7.50 8.12
N ARG A 294 -2.47 -7.34 7.91
CA ARG A 294 -1.64 -6.36 8.62
C ARG A 294 -1.90 -4.93 8.19
N PHE A 295 -2.02 -4.66 6.88
CA PHE A 295 -2.11 -3.30 6.36
C PHE A 295 -3.53 -2.78 6.15
N LEU A 296 -4.51 -3.66 5.90
CA LEU A 296 -5.91 -3.27 5.67
C LEU A 296 -6.51 -2.44 6.84
N PRO A 297 -6.34 -2.81 8.13
CA PRO A 297 -6.83 -2.01 9.24
C PRO A 297 -6.24 -0.60 9.28
N PHE A 298 -4.98 -0.44 8.86
CA PHE A 298 -4.32 0.87 8.79
C PHE A 298 -4.97 1.77 7.75
N GLY A 299 -5.22 1.26 6.55
CA GLY A 299 -5.94 1.99 5.50
C GLY A 299 -7.34 2.39 5.95
N LEU A 300 -8.08 1.47 6.57
CA LEU A 300 -9.41 1.76 7.09
C LEU A 300 -9.38 2.79 8.23
N ALA A 301 -8.44 2.68 9.17
CA ALA A 301 -8.23 3.65 10.24
C ALA A 301 -7.92 5.07 9.71
N TYR A 302 -7.14 5.16 8.63
CA TYR A 302 -6.87 6.43 7.95
C TYR A 302 -8.14 7.03 7.35
N VAL A 303 -8.94 6.23 6.63
CA VAL A 303 -10.22 6.66 6.06
C VAL A 303 -11.21 7.07 7.17
N LEU A 304 -11.24 6.36 8.29
CA LEU A 304 -12.06 6.73 9.47
C LEU A 304 -11.68 8.12 9.98
N PHE A 305 -10.40 8.34 10.25
CA PHE A 305 -9.91 9.60 10.79
C PHE A 305 -10.19 10.76 9.84
N PHE A 306 -9.68 10.70 8.62
CA PHE A 306 -9.81 11.81 7.67
C PHE A 306 -11.26 12.01 7.21
N GLY A 307 -12.03 10.93 7.06
CA GLY A 307 -13.45 11.00 6.76
C GLY A 307 -14.23 11.73 7.86
N ALA A 308 -14.05 11.34 9.13
CA ALA A 308 -14.75 11.96 10.25
C ALA A 308 -14.39 13.44 10.40
N PHE A 309 -13.10 13.78 10.25
CA PHE A 309 -12.63 15.17 10.27
C PHE A 309 -13.13 15.99 9.09
N SER A 310 -13.16 15.42 7.89
CA SER A 310 -13.64 16.09 6.67
C SER A 310 -15.12 16.46 6.80
N VAL A 311 -15.97 15.51 7.20
CA VAL A 311 -17.41 15.73 7.41
C VAL A 311 -17.65 16.69 8.59
N GLY A 312 -16.82 16.60 9.63
CA GLY A 312 -16.83 17.53 10.75
C GLY A 312 -16.50 18.97 10.34
N SER A 313 -15.47 19.18 9.52
CA SER A 313 -15.08 20.49 9.00
C SER A 313 -16.16 21.08 8.09
N MET A 314 -16.81 20.24 7.30
CA MET A 314 -17.96 20.61 6.47
C MET A 314 -19.14 21.10 7.32
N LEU A 315 -19.43 20.43 8.45
CA LEU A 315 -20.44 20.86 9.41
C LEU A 315 -20.11 22.22 10.03
N LEU A 316 -18.84 22.43 10.40
CA LEU A 316 -18.35 23.68 10.97
C LEU A 316 -18.59 24.86 10.01
N THR A 317 -18.06 24.75 8.79
CA THR A 317 -18.14 25.79 7.77
C THR A 317 -19.59 26.11 7.44
N ASN A 318 -20.42 25.09 7.25
CA ASN A 318 -21.83 25.30 6.93
C ASN A 318 -22.62 25.98 8.05
N THR A 319 -22.36 25.63 9.31
CA THR A 319 -23.02 26.27 10.44
C THR A 319 -22.70 27.77 10.48
N ILE A 320 -21.45 28.13 10.23
CA ILE A 320 -20.99 29.52 10.21
C ILE A 320 -21.62 30.27 9.02
N GLU A 321 -21.62 29.67 7.83
CA GLU A 321 -22.22 30.27 6.64
C GLU A 321 -23.73 30.51 6.82
N GLU A 322 -24.46 29.56 7.39
CA GLU A 322 -25.89 29.74 7.62
C GLU A 322 -26.20 30.78 8.69
N LYS A 323 -25.34 30.87 9.71
CA LYS A 323 -25.43 31.94 10.72
C LYS A 323 -25.14 33.30 10.10
N SER A 324 -24.04 33.43 9.36
CA SER A 324 -23.60 34.67 8.71
C SER A 324 -24.62 35.20 7.70
N ASN A 325 -25.27 34.29 6.97
CA ASN A 325 -26.29 34.63 5.97
C ASN A 325 -27.73 34.75 6.54
N LYS A 326 -27.90 34.79 7.86
CA LYS A 326 -29.22 34.89 8.54
C LYS A 326 -30.19 33.75 8.21
N ILE A 327 -29.69 32.63 7.68
CA ILE A 327 -30.49 31.44 7.38
C ILE A 327 -30.94 30.79 8.69
N VAL A 328 -30.04 30.74 9.68
CA VAL A 328 -30.32 30.19 11.02
C VAL A 328 -31.55 30.85 11.67
N GLU A 329 -31.66 32.18 11.60
CA GLU A 329 -32.77 32.95 12.19
C GLU A 329 -34.11 32.58 11.54
N MET A 330 -34.11 32.45 10.21
CA MET A 330 -35.27 31.98 9.45
C MET A 330 -35.65 30.55 9.85
N LEU A 331 -34.69 29.63 9.93
CA LEU A 331 -34.94 28.24 10.30
C LEU A 331 -35.49 28.13 11.74
N LEU A 332 -34.94 28.91 12.67
CA LEU A 332 -35.36 28.92 14.07
C LEU A 332 -36.77 29.50 14.30
N SER A 333 -37.34 30.22 13.33
CA SER A 333 -38.75 30.64 13.37
C SER A 333 -39.72 29.46 13.20
N SER A 334 -39.25 28.35 12.63
CA SER A 334 -40.08 27.19 12.28
C SER A 334 -39.69 25.91 13.03
N VAL A 335 -38.43 25.77 13.47
CA VAL A 335 -37.93 24.60 14.21
C VAL A 335 -37.09 24.99 15.41
N SER A 336 -37.08 24.17 16.46
CA SER A 336 -36.24 24.45 17.64
C SER A 336 -34.74 24.26 17.36
N ALA A 337 -33.89 25.01 18.04
CA ALA A 337 -32.43 24.90 17.92
C ALA A 337 -31.90 23.49 18.22
N GLY A 338 -32.53 22.75 19.13
CA GLY A 338 -32.17 21.36 19.42
C GLY A 338 -32.49 20.40 18.27
N GLN A 339 -33.65 20.57 17.62
CA GLN A 339 -34.03 19.78 16.44
C GLN A 339 -33.12 20.08 15.26
N LEU A 340 -32.78 21.36 15.04
CA LEU A 340 -31.85 21.77 13.99
C LEU A 340 -30.47 21.13 14.20
N MET A 341 -29.96 21.17 15.43
CA MET A 341 -28.65 20.59 15.77
C MET A 341 -28.60 19.07 15.53
N ILE A 342 -29.56 18.33 16.09
CA ILE A 342 -29.61 16.86 15.94
C ILE A 342 -29.85 16.49 14.47
N GLY A 343 -30.72 17.22 13.79
CA GLY A 343 -30.97 17.02 12.36
C GLY A 343 -29.72 17.19 11.51
N LYS A 344 -28.92 18.25 11.76
CA LYS A 344 -27.63 18.48 11.08
C LYS A 344 -26.61 17.38 11.38
N LEU A 345 -26.45 16.98 12.65
CA LEU A 345 -25.50 15.90 13.02
C LEU A 345 -25.86 14.59 12.30
N ILE A 346 -27.13 14.19 12.33
CA ILE A 346 -27.55 12.94 11.67
C ILE A 346 -27.42 13.05 10.14
N ALA A 347 -27.82 14.18 9.56
CA ALA A 347 -27.71 14.39 8.12
C ALA A 347 -26.27 14.29 7.64
N LEU A 348 -25.32 14.95 8.31
CA LEU A 348 -23.93 14.92 7.89
C LEU A 348 -23.24 13.58 8.19
N ALA A 349 -23.67 12.84 9.22
CA ALA A 349 -23.27 11.44 9.37
C ALA A 349 -23.65 10.63 8.12
N LEU A 350 -24.87 10.80 7.60
CA LEU A 350 -25.33 10.13 6.37
C LEU A 350 -24.56 10.62 5.13
N VAL A 351 -24.26 11.92 5.03
CA VAL A 351 -23.43 12.48 3.95
C VAL A 351 -22.05 11.81 3.95
N GLY A 352 -21.43 11.65 5.12
CA GLY A 352 -20.14 10.99 5.29
C GLY A 352 -20.17 9.48 5.03
N LEU A 353 -21.26 8.81 5.38
CA LEU A 353 -21.48 7.39 5.09
C LEU A 353 -21.68 7.11 3.61
N THR A 354 -22.24 8.06 2.85
CA THR A 354 -22.55 7.89 1.44
C THR A 354 -21.32 7.48 0.59
N PRO A 355 -20.18 8.21 0.60
CA PRO A 355 -19.01 7.80 -0.15
C PRO A 355 -18.42 6.50 0.41
N MET A 356 -18.49 6.25 1.71
CA MET A 356 -17.96 5.03 2.30
C MET A 356 -18.69 3.77 1.83
N VAL A 357 -20.02 3.81 1.85
CA VAL A 357 -20.86 2.71 1.35
C VAL A 357 -20.66 2.54 -0.15
N PHE A 358 -20.60 3.64 -0.89
CA PHE A 358 -20.38 3.59 -2.33
C PHE A 358 -19.01 3.01 -2.70
N PHE A 359 -17.93 3.49 -2.08
CA PHE A 359 -16.57 3.00 -2.33
C PHE A 359 -16.40 1.55 -1.89
N ALA A 360 -16.99 1.15 -0.76
CA ALA A 360 -16.99 -0.24 -0.34
C ALA A 360 -17.71 -1.13 -1.37
N ALA A 361 -18.90 -0.73 -1.82
CA ALA A 361 -19.66 -1.48 -2.81
C ALA A 361 -18.94 -1.58 -4.17
N VAL A 362 -18.40 -0.46 -4.67
CA VAL A 362 -17.67 -0.43 -5.95
C VAL A 362 -16.34 -1.17 -5.83
N GLY A 363 -15.62 -1.01 -4.72
CA GLY A 363 -14.37 -1.74 -4.45
C GLY A 363 -14.60 -3.25 -4.43
N ILE A 364 -15.62 -3.72 -3.71
CA ILE A 364 -16.03 -5.13 -3.70
C ILE A 364 -16.42 -5.59 -5.11
N ALA A 365 -17.17 -4.79 -5.87
CA ALA A 365 -17.54 -5.13 -7.23
C ALA A 365 -16.32 -5.26 -8.15
N ILE A 366 -15.36 -4.32 -8.09
CA ILE A 366 -14.09 -4.40 -8.83
C ILE A 366 -13.33 -5.66 -8.42
N LEU A 367 -13.10 -5.87 -7.12
CA LEU A 367 -12.40 -7.06 -6.63
C LEU A 367 -13.09 -8.36 -7.04
N SER A 368 -14.43 -8.40 -7.12
CA SER A 368 -15.16 -9.58 -7.58
C SER A 368 -15.00 -9.87 -9.07
N VAL A 369 -14.84 -8.84 -9.90
CA VAL A 369 -14.64 -8.98 -11.35
C VAL A 369 -13.20 -9.39 -11.65
N PHE A 370 -12.22 -8.74 -11.01
CA PHE A 370 -10.80 -9.02 -11.23
C PHE A 370 -10.33 -10.28 -10.49
N GLY A 371 -10.84 -10.54 -9.28
CA GLY A 371 -10.48 -11.71 -8.48
C GLY A 371 -10.95 -13.06 -9.05
N ALA A 372 -11.82 -13.05 -10.07
CA ALA A 372 -12.16 -14.27 -10.81
C ALA A 372 -11.03 -14.77 -11.72
N GLY A 373 -10.05 -13.92 -12.04
CA GLY A 373 -8.92 -14.25 -12.90
C GLY A 373 -7.54 -14.01 -12.28
N ASP A 374 -7.48 -13.60 -11.01
CA ASP A 374 -6.25 -13.21 -10.32
C ASP A 374 -6.33 -13.57 -8.82
N GLU A 375 -5.37 -14.36 -8.34
CA GLU A 375 -5.34 -14.89 -6.98
C GLU A 375 -5.17 -13.79 -5.90
N PHE A 376 -4.42 -12.73 -6.20
CA PHE A 376 -4.21 -11.63 -5.28
C PHE A 376 -5.52 -10.86 -5.04
N PHE A 377 -6.25 -10.51 -6.10
CA PHE A 377 -7.54 -9.82 -5.95
C PHE A 377 -8.60 -10.70 -5.28
N GLY A 378 -8.61 -12.01 -5.57
CA GLY A 378 -9.47 -12.98 -4.89
C GLY A 378 -9.17 -13.04 -3.38
N LEU A 379 -7.89 -13.01 -3.01
CA LEU A 379 -7.47 -13.02 -1.62
C LEU A 379 -7.85 -11.73 -0.87
N VAL A 380 -7.65 -10.56 -1.49
CA VAL A 380 -8.07 -9.27 -0.90
C VAL A 380 -9.57 -9.28 -0.66
N LEU A 381 -10.36 -9.78 -1.61
CA LEU A 381 -11.81 -9.90 -1.47
C LEU A 381 -12.19 -10.78 -0.27
N ASP A 382 -11.55 -11.93 -0.12
CA ASP A 382 -11.81 -12.83 1.01
C ASP A 382 -11.45 -12.19 2.36
N VAL A 383 -10.32 -11.51 2.47
CA VAL A 383 -9.94 -10.81 3.71
C VAL A 383 -10.94 -9.70 4.05
N VAL A 384 -11.35 -8.90 3.06
CA VAL A 384 -12.30 -7.79 3.26
C VAL A 384 -13.69 -8.31 3.67
N THR A 385 -14.16 -9.41 3.06
CA THR A 385 -15.52 -9.94 3.28
C THR A 385 -15.61 -10.93 4.43
N GLY A 386 -14.53 -11.67 4.71
CA GLY A 386 -14.43 -12.66 5.79
C GLY A 386 -14.08 -12.07 7.15
N SER A 387 -13.53 -10.85 7.22
CA SER A 387 -13.20 -10.18 8.48
C SER A 387 -14.34 -9.28 8.99
N PRO A 388 -14.49 -9.11 10.32
CA PRO A 388 -15.49 -8.21 10.90
C PRO A 388 -15.11 -6.72 10.74
N LEU A 389 -14.03 -6.40 10.02
CA LEU A 389 -13.50 -5.04 9.88
C LEU A 389 -14.52 -4.08 9.25
N VAL A 390 -15.27 -4.51 8.24
CA VAL A 390 -16.20 -3.63 7.51
C VAL A 390 -17.37 -3.17 8.40
N PRO A 391 -18.10 -4.04 9.14
CA PRO A 391 -19.10 -3.60 10.11
C PRO A 391 -18.54 -2.65 11.19
N PHE A 392 -17.38 -2.98 11.77
CA PHE A 392 -16.75 -2.14 12.79
C PHE A 392 -16.29 -0.80 12.22
N PHE A 393 -15.82 -0.76 10.98
CA PHE A 393 -15.49 0.47 10.27
C PHE A 393 -16.71 1.42 10.25
N PHE A 394 -17.88 0.97 9.79
CA PHE A 394 -19.06 1.84 9.78
C PHE A 394 -19.51 2.27 11.18
N LEU A 395 -19.43 1.38 12.17
CA LEU A 395 -19.75 1.70 13.56
C LEU A 395 -18.82 2.80 14.12
N TYR A 396 -17.51 2.61 14.02
CA TYR A 396 -16.52 3.55 14.52
C TYR A 396 -16.49 4.85 13.72
N PHE A 397 -16.83 4.82 12.43
CA PHE A 397 -17.04 6.03 11.66
C PHE A 397 -18.14 6.89 12.25
N VAL A 398 -19.33 6.31 12.47
CA VAL A 398 -20.47 7.05 13.02
C VAL A 398 -20.15 7.58 14.42
N LEU A 399 -19.59 6.74 15.29
CA LEU A 399 -19.26 7.15 16.66
C LEU A 399 -18.15 8.22 16.72
N GLY A 400 -17.09 8.05 15.94
CA GLY A 400 -15.99 9.01 15.83
C GLY A 400 -16.46 10.35 15.24
N TYR A 401 -17.25 10.29 14.17
CA TYR A 401 -17.88 11.46 13.57
C TYR A 401 -18.79 12.18 14.56
N LEU A 402 -19.67 11.49 15.30
CA LEU A 402 -20.57 12.13 16.26
C LEU A 402 -19.80 12.89 17.35
N LEU A 403 -18.65 12.37 17.77
CA LEU A 403 -17.78 12.99 18.76
C LEU A 403 -17.14 14.28 18.21
N ILE A 404 -16.48 14.19 17.06
CA ILE A 404 -15.79 15.31 16.42
C ILE A 404 -16.80 16.36 15.91
N GLY A 405 -17.86 15.90 15.26
CA GLY A 405 -18.95 16.70 14.73
C GLY A 405 -19.69 17.50 15.80
N ALA A 406 -19.92 16.93 16.99
CA ALA A 406 -20.53 17.68 18.10
C ALA A 406 -19.67 18.87 18.52
N VAL A 407 -18.34 18.71 18.58
CA VAL A 407 -17.42 19.80 18.92
C VAL A 407 -17.42 20.86 17.82
N TYR A 408 -17.31 20.45 16.56
CA TYR A 408 -17.34 21.38 15.43
C TYR A 408 -18.64 22.16 15.32
N LEU A 409 -19.77 21.51 15.57
CA LEU A 409 -21.07 22.18 15.59
C LEU A 409 -21.15 23.21 16.72
N GLY A 410 -20.62 22.89 17.90
CA GLY A 410 -20.52 23.82 19.02
C GLY A 410 -19.63 25.03 18.71
N ILE A 411 -18.46 24.81 18.09
CA ILE A 411 -17.57 25.89 17.62
C ILE A 411 -18.28 26.75 16.57
N GLY A 412 -18.91 26.13 15.57
CA GLY A 412 -19.58 26.83 14.48
C GLY A 412 -20.74 27.73 14.93
N ALA A 413 -21.44 27.34 16.01
CA ALA A 413 -22.48 28.19 16.59
C ALA A 413 -21.93 29.43 17.32
N MET A 414 -20.69 29.37 17.84
CA MET A 414 -20.05 30.47 18.57
C MET A 414 -19.32 31.46 17.65
N CYS A 415 -18.75 30.96 16.55
CA CYS A 415 -17.94 31.77 15.65
C CYS A 415 -18.80 32.57 14.66
N GLU A 416 -18.33 33.77 14.31
CA GLU A 416 -18.94 34.60 13.26
C GLU A 416 -18.20 34.44 11.92
N THR A 417 -16.91 34.11 11.97
CA THR A 417 -16.06 33.95 10.79
C THR A 417 -15.43 32.56 10.74
N ILE A 418 -15.09 32.11 9.52
CA ILE A 418 -14.33 30.88 9.31
C ILE A 418 -12.94 30.98 9.96
N GLN A 419 -12.32 32.16 9.95
CA GLN A 419 -11.00 32.37 10.53
C GLN A 419 -10.99 32.11 12.05
N ASP A 420 -11.99 32.61 12.77
CA ASP A 420 -12.11 32.38 14.22
C ASP A 420 -12.33 30.90 14.53
N ALA A 421 -13.15 30.26 13.71
CA ALA A 421 -13.42 28.83 13.84
C ALA A 421 -12.17 27.98 13.55
N GLN A 422 -11.35 28.37 12.58
CA GLN A 422 -10.07 27.71 12.28
C GLN A 422 -9.08 27.86 13.44
N ASN A 423 -9.03 29.01 14.10
CA ASN A 423 -8.18 29.23 15.27
C ASN A 423 -8.57 28.32 16.47
N LEU A 424 -9.86 27.99 16.62
CA LEU A 424 -10.34 27.08 17.66
C LEU A 424 -10.25 25.60 17.27
N SER A 425 -10.50 25.29 16.00
CA SER A 425 -10.50 23.91 15.49
C SER A 425 -9.10 23.36 15.25
N THR A 426 -8.12 24.18 14.88
CA THR A 426 -6.76 23.71 14.58
C THR A 426 -6.09 23.04 15.79
N PRO A 427 -6.09 23.62 17.00
CA PRO A 427 -5.54 22.95 18.18
C PRO A 427 -6.28 21.65 18.52
N LEU A 428 -7.61 21.62 18.32
CA LEU A 428 -8.40 20.41 18.50
C LEU A 428 -7.96 19.32 17.50
N THR A 429 -7.77 19.67 16.23
CA THR A 429 -7.27 18.73 15.22
C THR A 429 -5.91 18.18 15.63
N PHE A 430 -4.96 19.00 16.07
CA PHE A 430 -3.65 18.51 16.52
C PHE A 430 -3.73 17.65 17.80
N LEU A 431 -4.63 17.98 18.72
CA LEU A 431 -4.87 17.19 19.93
C LEU A 431 -5.32 15.76 19.62
N VAL A 432 -6.11 15.58 18.56
CA VAL A 432 -6.56 14.26 18.12
C VAL A 432 -5.54 13.61 17.18
N LEU A 433 -5.00 14.36 16.22
CA LEU A 433 -4.05 13.90 15.20
C LEU A 433 -2.76 13.36 15.81
N LEU A 434 -2.09 14.14 16.67
CA LEU A 434 -0.73 13.82 17.10
C LEU A 434 -0.66 12.48 17.84
N PRO A 435 -1.46 12.20 18.89
CA PRO A 435 -1.39 10.91 19.55
C PRO A 435 -1.86 9.77 18.65
N THR A 436 -2.90 10.01 17.82
CA THR A 436 -3.40 8.98 16.90
C THR A 436 -2.28 8.49 15.99
N PHE A 437 -1.56 9.38 15.30
CA PHE A 437 -0.54 9.00 14.33
C PHE A 437 0.84 8.74 14.93
N ALA A 438 1.23 9.43 16.01
CA ALA A 438 2.52 9.19 16.66
C ALA A 438 2.62 7.79 17.27
N PHE A 439 1.50 7.21 17.70
CA PHE A 439 1.46 5.88 18.29
C PHE A 439 1.10 4.76 17.29
N VAL A 440 0.80 5.06 16.02
CA VAL A 440 0.44 4.01 15.02
C VAL A 440 1.51 2.93 14.95
N GLY A 441 2.80 3.29 14.79
CA GLY A 441 3.87 2.30 14.65
C GLY A 441 3.90 1.35 15.85
N ILE A 442 3.83 1.91 17.07
CA ILE A 442 3.79 1.14 18.31
C ILE A 442 2.53 0.26 18.41
N ILE A 443 1.37 0.76 17.97
CA ILE A 443 0.12 -0.01 17.98
C ILE A 443 0.17 -1.14 16.94
N VAL A 444 0.77 -0.93 15.78
CA VAL A 444 0.90 -1.96 14.74
C VAL A 444 1.88 -3.05 15.17
N ASP A 445 2.97 -2.67 15.84
CA ASP A 445 3.97 -3.60 16.33
C ASP A 445 3.48 -4.40 17.56
N ASP A 446 2.76 -3.76 18.48
CA ASP A 446 2.11 -4.42 19.63
C ASP A 446 0.65 -3.95 19.83
N PRO A 447 -0.31 -4.52 19.07
CA PRO A 447 -1.71 -4.13 19.13
C PRO A 447 -2.41 -4.45 20.47
N ASN A 448 -1.84 -5.34 21.27
CA ASN A 448 -2.36 -5.69 22.60
C ASN A 448 -1.52 -5.07 23.73
N GLY A 449 -0.56 -4.23 23.37
CA GLY A 449 0.30 -3.48 24.27
C GLY A 449 -0.46 -2.49 25.15
N VAL A 450 0.23 -1.98 26.16
CA VAL A 450 -0.36 -1.05 27.15
C VAL A 450 -0.87 0.22 26.48
N ILE A 451 -0.11 0.79 25.55
CA ILE A 451 -0.47 2.04 24.85
C ILE A 451 -1.75 1.85 24.03
N ALA A 452 -1.81 0.78 23.23
CA ALA A 452 -2.98 0.44 22.42
C ALA A 452 -4.23 0.24 23.29
N ARG A 453 -4.09 -0.46 24.42
CA ARG A 453 -5.19 -0.66 25.38
C ARG A 453 -5.66 0.63 26.05
N VAL A 454 -4.75 1.51 26.46
CA VAL A 454 -5.13 2.79 27.08
C VAL A 454 -5.87 3.69 26.09
N LEU A 455 -5.35 3.83 24.86
CA LEU A 455 -5.96 4.68 23.83
C LEU A 455 -7.34 4.16 23.39
N THR A 456 -7.57 2.84 23.41
CA THR A 456 -8.89 2.24 23.21
C THR A 456 -9.96 2.78 24.16
N PHE A 457 -9.61 3.17 25.38
CA PHE A 457 -10.58 3.68 26.36
C PHE A 457 -10.67 5.21 26.40
N ILE A 458 -9.86 5.92 25.61
CA ILE A 458 -9.93 7.37 25.49
C ILE A 458 -10.75 7.73 24.25
N PRO A 459 -11.98 8.25 24.39
CA PRO A 459 -12.95 8.37 23.29
C PRO A 459 -12.45 9.12 22.05
N LEU A 460 -11.59 10.13 22.25
CA LEU A 460 -11.00 10.89 21.15
C LEU A 460 -10.16 10.02 20.20
N TYR A 461 -9.54 8.96 20.71
CA TYR A 461 -8.63 8.08 19.97
C TYR A 461 -9.25 6.71 19.69
N SER A 462 -10.21 6.25 20.52
CA SER A 462 -10.81 4.91 20.47
C SER A 462 -11.24 4.46 19.08
N HIS A 463 -11.88 5.34 18.29
CA HIS A 463 -12.45 4.98 16.98
C HIS A 463 -11.37 4.61 15.95
N VAL A 464 -10.15 5.15 16.07
CA VAL A 464 -9.01 4.81 15.21
C VAL A 464 -8.23 3.65 15.82
N THR A 465 -7.92 3.73 17.12
CA THR A 465 -7.12 2.71 17.81
C THR A 465 -7.79 1.34 17.78
N MET A 466 -9.09 1.26 18.06
CA MET A 466 -9.78 -0.03 18.01
C MET A 466 -9.78 -0.64 16.61
N MET A 467 -9.86 0.17 15.56
CA MET A 467 -9.79 -0.32 14.19
C MET A 467 -8.46 -1.01 13.90
N LEU A 468 -7.35 -0.40 14.32
CA LEU A 468 -6.00 -0.96 14.19
C LEU A 468 -5.82 -2.25 15.01
N ARG A 469 -6.50 -2.34 16.16
CA ARG A 469 -6.36 -3.50 17.06
C ARG A 469 -7.15 -4.72 16.60
N LEU A 470 -8.23 -4.54 15.83
CA LEU A 470 -9.13 -5.65 15.47
C LEU A 470 -8.47 -6.80 14.71
N SER A 471 -7.41 -6.56 13.94
CA SER A 471 -6.64 -7.62 13.26
C SER A 471 -5.86 -8.52 14.22
N ALA A 472 -5.58 -8.04 15.43
CA ALA A 472 -4.83 -8.76 16.47
C ALA A 472 -5.74 -9.41 17.53
N ASN A 473 -7.02 -9.59 17.22
CA ASN A 473 -8.01 -10.25 18.07
C ASN A 473 -7.98 -9.77 19.53
N PRO A 474 -8.27 -8.49 19.79
CA PRO A 474 -8.24 -7.95 21.14
C PRO A 474 -9.34 -8.59 21.99
N PRO A 475 -9.18 -8.65 23.33
CA PRO A 475 -10.20 -9.25 24.18
C PRO A 475 -11.58 -8.64 23.95
N VAL A 476 -12.59 -9.48 23.77
CA VAL A 476 -13.96 -9.05 23.39
C VAL A 476 -14.52 -7.98 24.33
N TRP A 477 -14.21 -8.08 25.64
CA TRP A 477 -14.66 -7.10 26.61
C TRP A 477 -14.06 -5.71 26.37
N GLU A 478 -12.83 -5.59 25.84
CA GLU A 478 -12.22 -4.32 25.48
C GLU A 478 -12.92 -3.68 24.28
N ILE A 479 -13.33 -4.50 23.32
CA ILE A 479 -14.14 -4.05 22.18
C ILE A 479 -15.47 -3.49 22.69
N ILE A 480 -16.19 -4.25 23.51
CA ILE A 480 -17.52 -3.85 24.03
C ILE A 480 -17.41 -2.64 24.95
N ALA A 481 -16.52 -2.67 25.95
CA ALA A 481 -16.36 -1.59 26.91
C ALA A 481 -15.81 -0.32 26.25
N GLY A 482 -14.83 -0.44 25.35
CA GLY A 482 -14.29 0.68 24.58
C GLY A 482 -15.36 1.33 23.70
N THR A 483 -16.15 0.52 22.98
CA THR A 483 -17.27 1.00 22.16
C THR A 483 -18.35 1.68 23.03
N ALA A 484 -18.69 1.10 24.18
CA ALA A 484 -19.68 1.67 25.09
C ALA A 484 -19.22 3.01 25.71
N ILE A 485 -17.94 3.10 26.10
CA ILE A 485 -17.32 4.33 26.60
C ILE A 485 -17.30 5.40 25.49
N LEU A 486 -16.95 5.02 24.27
CA LEU A 486 -16.96 5.91 23.11
C LEU A 486 -18.37 6.45 22.84
N ALA A 487 -19.37 5.57 22.74
CA ALA A 487 -20.75 5.93 22.50
C ALA A 487 -21.33 6.81 23.63
N GLY A 488 -21.11 6.42 24.88
CA GLY A 488 -21.52 7.20 26.05
C GLY A 488 -20.88 8.59 26.05
N SER A 489 -19.58 8.66 25.74
CA SER A 489 -18.85 9.93 25.66
C SER A 489 -19.35 10.82 24.52
N ALA A 490 -19.66 10.24 23.35
CA ALA A 490 -20.27 10.96 22.25
C ALA A 490 -21.63 11.56 22.65
N LEU A 491 -22.51 10.78 23.28
CA LEU A 491 -23.81 11.27 23.75
C LEU A 491 -23.68 12.38 24.80
N LEU A 492 -22.77 12.21 25.77
CA LEU A 492 -22.49 13.24 26.78
C LEU A 492 -21.98 14.54 26.13
N LEU A 493 -21.09 14.41 25.15
CA LEU A 493 -20.51 15.55 24.45
C LEU A 493 -21.53 16.25 23.54
N ILE A 494 -22.38 15.50 22.84
CA ILE A 494 -23.53 16.06 22.09
C ILE A 494 -24.44 16.84 23.05
N GLY A 495 -24.73 16.29 24.23
CA GLY A 495 -25.54 16.96 25.24
C GLY A 495 -24.90 18.26 25.75
N PHE A 496 -23.58 18.25 25.99
CA PHE A 496 -22.82 19.41 26.42
C PHE A 496 -22.73 20.49 25.33
N MET A 497 -22.27 20.12 24.13
CA MET A 497 -22.16 21.01 22.98
C MET A 497 -23.53 21.52 22.52
N GLY A 498 -24.61 20.75 22.71
CA GLY A 498 -25.96 21.23 22.42
C GLY A 498 -26.45 22.35 23.32
N ARG A 499 -25.91 22.48 24.55
CA ARG A 499 -26.17 23.67 25.37
C ARG A 499 -25.46 24.89 24.78
N ILE A 500 -24.20 24.73 24.39
CA ILE A 500 -23.39 25.78 23.76
C ILE A 500 -24.04 26.22 22.45
N TYR A 501 -24.44 25.27 21.60
CA TYR A 501 -25.14 25.53 20.35
C TYR A 501 -26.39 26.39 20.58
N ARG A 502 -27.31 25.96 21.46
CA ARG A 502 -28.53 26.74 21.77
C ARG A 502 -28.24 28.13 22.29
N ALA A 503 -27.18 28.31 23.08
CA ALA A 503 -26.86 29.57 23.72
C ALA A 503 -26.31 30.62 22.75
N GLY A 504 -25.49 30.24 21.75
CA GLY A 504 -24.85 31.23 20.87
C GLY A 504 -25.17 31.15 19.40
N ILE A 505 -25.98 30.17 18.96
CA ILE A 505 -26.52 30.17 17.60
C ILE A 505 -27.35 31.44 17.29
N LEU A 506 -27.92 32.08 18.32
CA LEU A 506 -28.65 33.35 18.24
C LEU A 506 -27.87 34.57 18.80
N GLN A 507 -26.70 34.38 19.40
CA GLN A 507 -25.91 35.52 19.89
C GLN A 507 -25.08 36.13 18.76
N SER A 508 -25.21 37.44 18.61
CA SER A 508 -24.34 38.30 17.82
C SER A 508 -23.35 39.01 18.75
N GLY A 509 -22.04 38.95 18.48
CA GLY A 509 -21.04 39.83 19.09
C GLY A 509 -20.29 39.32 20.34
N GLY A 510 -20.30 38.02 20.65
CA GLY A 510 -19.50 37.45 21.75
C GLY A 510 -18.16 36.89 21.26
N LYS A 511 -17.03 37.25 21.90
CA LYS A 511 -15.70 36.71 21.53
C LYS A 511 -15.68 35.19 21.71
N ALA A 512 -15.51 34.45 20.61
CA ALA A 512 -15.39 33.00 20.58
C ALA A 512 -14.05 32.56 21.23
N THR A 513 -14.03 32.46 22.55
CA THR A 513 -12.91 31.89 23.33
C THR A 513 -13.39 30.65 24.07
N PHE A 514 -12.51 29.69 24.36
CA PHE A 514 -12.80 28.53 25.22
C PHE A 514 -13.50 28.91 26.55
N LYS A 515 -13.10 30.03 27.16
CA LYS A 515 -13.74 30.58 28.37
C LYS A 515 -15.20 31.00 28.10
N GLY A 516 -15.46 31.66 26.98
CA GLY A 516 -16.81 32.05 26.56
C GLY A 516 -17.72 30.87 26.28
N MET A 517 -17.20 29.77 25.71
CA MET A 517 -17.95 28.52 25.53
C MET A 517 -18.40 27.92 26.88
N LEU A 518 -17.50 27.93 27.87
CA LEU A 518 -17.81 27.41 29.21
C LEU A 518 -18.83 28.28 29.94
N ASP A 519 -18.72 29.60 29.82
CA ASP A 519 -19.65 30.55 30.42
C ASP A 519 -21.05 30.43 29.77
N ALA A 520 -21.13 30.30 28.44
CA ALA A 520 -22.39 30.08 27.71
C ALA A 520 -23.11 28.78 28.15
N ALA A 521 -22.35 27.70 28.39
CA ALA A 521 -22.91 26.44 28.90
C ALA A 521 -23.53 26.57 30.30
N ARG A 522 -22.98 27.46 31.15
CA ARG A 522 -23.49 27.74 32.51
C ARG A 522 -24.78 28.55 32.48
N THR A 523 -24.83 29.62 31.68
CA THR A 523 -26.02 30.49 31.57
C THR A 523 -27.25 29.74 31.05
N SER A 524 -27.05 28.77 30.13
CA SER A 524 -28.14 27.89 29.67
C SER A 524 -28.75 27.04 30.78
N ARG A 525 -27.98 26.68 31.82
CA ARG A 525 -28.46 25.85 32.94
C ARG A 525 -29.33 26.66 33.89
N GLU A 526 -28.97 27.93 34.11
CA GLU A 526 -29.72 28.86 34.97
C GLU A 526 -31.07 29.25 34.34
N ASN A 527 -31.10 29.45 33.02
CA ASN A 527 -32.33 29.78 32.30
C ASN A 527 -33.29 28.59 32.12
N ALA A 528 -32.80 27.35 32.21
CA ALA A 528 -33.65 26.15 32.15
C ALA A 528 -34.18 25.71 33.53
N ALA A 529 -33.65 26.29 34.62
CA ALA A 529 -34.09 26.06 36.00
C ALA A 529 -35.10 27.10 36.50
N ARG A 530 -35.34 28.15 35.71
CA ARG A 530 -36.43 29.12 35.86
C ARG A 530 -37.53 28.77 34.88
#